data_AF-A0A4S0IPW0-F1
#
_entry.id   AF-A0A4S0IPW0-F1
#
_cell.length_a   1.000
_cell.length_b   1.000
_cell.length_c   1.000
_cell.angle_alpha   90.00
_cell.angle_beta   90.00
_cell.angle_gamma   90.00
#
_symmetry.space_group_name_H-M   'P 1'
#
loop_
_entity.id
_entity.type
_entity.pdbx_description
1 polymer ?
#
loop_
_entity_poly.entity_id
_entity_poly.type
_entity_poly.pdbx_seq_one_letter_code
_entity_poly.pdbx_strand_id
1 'polypeptide(L)'
;ERLLRMAGDYERSTQRRTSPPRTPELADDVFSSRPNRAGDAKAPPLAIAFAAEMRSSRDQDEIAITLDLPGDAEAQNASVKLHVNGDAVAMQQSGTRFIGRGLVPAAEHQRLHSPWRGGY
;
A
#
# COMPACT_ATOMS: atom_id res chain seq x y z
N GLU A 1 -3.18 30.03 21.61
CA GLU A 1 -4.11 28.88 21.74
C GLU A 1 -5.59 29.15 21.41
N ARG A 2 -6.10 30.39 21.50
CA ARG A 2 -7.53 30.70 21.31
C ARG A 2 -8.09 30.34 19.91
N LEU A 3 -7.28 30.51 18.86
CA LEU A 3 -7.66 30.19 17.48
C LEU A 3 -7.83 28.69 17.23
N LEU A 4 -6.98 27.85 17.83
CA LEU A 4 -7.06 26.39 17.70
C LEU A 4 -8.32 25.84 18.38
N ARG A 5 -8.70 26.41 19.53
CA ARG A 5 -9.96 26.07 20.22
C ARG A 5 -11.18 26.42 19.37
N MET A 6 -11.21 27.64 18.82
CA MET A 6 -12.31 28.10 17.98
C MET A 6 -12.45 27.26 16.70
N ALA A 7 -11.33 26.88 16.07
CA ALA A 7 -11.33 25.97 14.94
C ALA A 7 -11.90 24.59 15.30
N GLY A 8 -11.55 24.05 16.48
CA GLY A 8 -12.10 22.79 16.99
C GLY A 8 -13.60 22.85 17.30
N ASP A 9 -14.08 23.95 17.89
CA ASP A 9 -15.51 24.16 18.18
C ASP A 9 -16.32 24.34 16.89
N TYR A 10 -15.78 25.05 15.90
CA TYR A 10 -16.38 25.21 14.58
C TYR A 10 -16.50 23.87 13.84
N GLU A 11 -15.47 23.03 13.85
CA GLU A 11 -15.54 21.70 13.23
C GLU A 11 -16.57 20.80 13.94
N ARG A 12 -16.57 20.76 15.28
CA ARG A 12 -17.52 19.94 16.05
C ARG A 12 -18.99 20.34 15.83
N SER A 13 -19.25 21.64 15.69
CA SER A 13 -20.60 22.19 15.50
C SER A 13 -21.10 22.08 14.07
N THR A 14 -20.23 22.19 13.08
CA THR A 14 -20.63 22.21 11.67
C THR A 14 -20.44 20.86 10.97
N GLN A 15 -19.56 19.99 11.46
CA GLN A 15 -19.23 18.67 10.90
C GLN A 15 -19.06 18.68 9.38
N ARG A 16 -18.47 19.76 8.85
CA ARG A 16 -18.37 19.99 7.41
C ARG A 16 -17.33 19.10 6.74
N ARG A 17 -16.40 18.53 7.50
CA ARG A 17 -15.43 17.58 6.97
C ARG A 17 -16.01 16.17 6.99
N THR A 18 -16.35 15.67 5.82
CA THR A 18 -16.46 14.22 5.63
C THR A 18 -15.06 13.65 5.77
N SER A 19 -14.89 12.67 6.66
CA SER A 19 -13.64 11.91 6.70
C SER A 19 -13.41 11.32 5.30
N PRO A 20 -12.20 11.45 4.74
CA PRO A 20 -11.91 10.83 3.46
C PRO A 20 -12.22 9.33 3.56
N PRO A 21 -12.78 8.72 2.50
CA PRO A 21 -12.99 7.28 2.49
C PRO A 21 -11.65 6.60 2.76
N ARG A 22 -11.63 5.68 3.74
CA ARG A 22 -10.44 4.87 3.96
C ARG A 22 -10.32 3.86 2.83
N THR A 23 -9.08 3.46 2.53
CA THR A 23 -8.83 2.28 1.70
C THR A 23 -9.66 1.12 2.25
N PRO A 24 -10.55 0.52 1.43
CA PRO A 24 -11.33 -0.64 1.84
C PRO A 24 -10.42 -1.79 2.28
N GLU A 25 -10.92 -2.65 3.16
CA GLU A 25 -10.21 -3.88 3.51
C GLU A 25 -10.12 -4.81 2.30
N LEU A 26 -8.99 -5.50 2.15
CA LEU A 26 -8.82 -6.53 1.12
C LEU A 26 -9.55 -7.80 1.56
N ALA A 27 -10.22 -8.49 0.63
CA ALA A 27 -11.11 -9.62 0.94
C ALA A 27 -10.43 -10.76 1.73
N ASP A 28 -9.11 -10.94 1.58
CA ASP A 28 -8.33 -11.96 2.28
C ASP A 28 -7.29 -11.37 3.24
N ASP A 29 -7.53 -10.15 3.74
CA ASP A 29 -6.65 -9.52 4.72
C ASP A 29 -6.69 -10.31 6.04
N VAL A 30 -5.52 -10.72 6.50
CA VAL A 30 -5.37 -11.55 7.72
C VAL A 30 -5.38 -10.66 8.97
N PHE A 31 -5.26 -9.34 8.81
CA PHE A 31 -5.26 -8.38 9.92
C PHE A 31 -6.69 -7.93 10.27
N SER A 32 -7.48 -8.86 10.80
CA SER A 32 -8.90 -8.67 11.16
C SER A 32 -9.18 -7.68 12.30
N SER A 33 -8.16 -7.16 12.98
CA SER A 33 -8.30 -6.07 13.96
C SER A 33 -6.92 -5.49 14.29
N ARG A 34 -6.89 -4.22 14.72
CA ARG A 34 -5.72 -3.45 15.19
C ARG A 34 -4.58 -4.34 15.69
N PRO A 35 -3.30 -4.03 15.35
CA PRO A 35 -2.20 -4.84 15.83
C PRO A 35 -2.27 -4.96 17.35
N ASN A 36 -2.38 -6.20 17.83
CA ASN A 36 -1.91 -6.54 19.16
C ASN A 36 -0.52 -5.92 19.27
N ARG A 37 -0.38 -5.03 20.26
CA ARG A 37 0.87 -4.40 20.70
C ARG A 37 2.04 -5.29 20.31
N ALA A 38 2.95 -4.78 19.46
CA ALA A 38 4.15 -5.52 19.06
C ALA A 38 4.71 -6.17 20.32
N GLY A 39 4.62 -7.50 20.39
CA GLY A 39 5.09 -8.21 21.57
C GLY A 39 6.56 -7.89 21.79
N ASP A 40 7.05 -8.04 23.03
CA ASP A 40 8.49 -8.05 23.36
C ASP A 40 9.21 -9.25 22.71
N ALA A 41 8.93 -9.52 21.44
CA ALA A 41 9.55 -10.56 20.67
C ALA A 41 10.96 -10.10 20.35
N LYS A 42 11.93 -10.75 21.01
CA LYS A 42 13.38 -10.69 20.75
C LYS A 42 13.77 -11.22 19.34
N ALA A 43 12.81 -11.28 18.41
CA ALA A 43 13.05 -11.69 17.04
C ALA A 43 13.82 -10.59 16.31
N PRO A 44 14.79 -10.95 15.44
CA PRO A 44 15.45 -9.97 14.61
C PRO A 44 14.40 -9.22 13.75
N PRO A 45 14.57 -7.92 13.50
CA PRO A 45 13.70 -7.18 12.60
C PRO A 45 13.76 -7.77 11.19
N LEU A 46 12.60 -8.12 10.64
CA LEU A 46 12.47 -8.57 9.26
C LEU A 46 12.66 -7.37 8.32
N ALA A 47 13.76 -7.37 7.55
CA ALA A 47 14.03 -6.36 6.53
C ALA A 47 13.62 -6.90 5.16
N ILE A 48 12.48 -6.46 4.66
CA ILE A 48 11.99 -6.79 3.31
C ILE A 48 12.41 -5.67 2.36
N ALA A 49 13.12 -6.01 1.28
CA ALA A 49 13.41 -5.05 0.22
C ALA A 49 12.33 -5.11 -0.86
N PHE A 50 11.76 -3.96 -1.21
CA PHE A 50 10.70 -3.83 -2.20
C PHE A 50 11.12 -2.82 -3.28
N ALA A 51 10.96 -3.21 -4.54
CA ALA A 51 11.12 -2.35 -5.69
C ALA A 51 9.92 -2.47 -6.62
N ALA A 52 9.47 -1.34 -7.15
CA ALA A 52 8.44 -1.28 -8.17
C ALA A 52 8.89 -0.33 -9.27
N GLU A 53 8.85 -0.81 -10.50
CA GLU A 53 9.22 -0.06 -11.70
C GLU A 53 8.01 0.05 -12.62
N MET A 54 7.74 1.26 -13.11
CA MET A 54 6.65 1.50 -14.05
C MET A 54 7.19 1.55 -15.47
N ARG A 55 6.52 0.87 -16.39
CA ARG A 55 6.75 0.96 -17.83
C ARG A 55 5.47 1.41 -18.50
N SER A 56 5.50 2.60 -19.07
CA SER A 56 4.32 3.14 -19.74
C SER A 56 4.09 2.47 -21.09
N SER A 57 2.85 2.05 -21.32
CA SER A 57 2.35 1.64 -22.63
C SER A 57 1.05 2.39 -22.91
N ARG A 58 0.73 2.58 -24.19
CA ARG A 58 -0.23 3.58 -24.69
C ARG A 58 -1.49 3.76 -23.82
N ASP A 59 -2.16 2.64 -23.51
CA ASP A 59 -3.42 2.63 -22.76
C ASP A 59 -3.28 1.97 -21.37
N GLN A 60 -2.15 1.31 -21.09
CA GLN A 60 -1.89 0.61 -19.84
C GLN A 60 -0.43 0.76 -19.43
N ASP A 61 -0.20 1.02 -18.15
CA ASP A 61 1.12 1.01 -17.56
C ASP A 61 1.36 -0.35 -16.89
N GLU A 62 2.52 -0.95 -17.20
CA GLU A 62 2.97 -2.17 -16.54
C GLU A 62 3.79 -1.79 -15.30
N ILE A 63 3.43 -2.36 -14.15
CA ILE A 63 4.17 -2.24 -12.90
C ILE A 63 4.91 -3.54 -12.66
N ALA A 64 6.22 -3.53 -12.88
CA ALA A 64 7.11 -4.64 -12.56
C ALA A 64 7.51 -4.54 -11.09
N ILE A 65 7.27 -5.61 -10.33
CA ILE A 65 7.43 -5.62 -8.88
C ILE A 65 8.45 -6.67 -8.50
N THR A 66 9.40 -6.29 -7.66
CA THR A 66 10.41 -7.19 -7.08
C THR A 66 10.38 -7.08 -5.57
N LEU A 67 10.30 -8.22 -4.89
CA LEU A 67 10.42 -8.33 -3.45
C LEU A 67 11.57 -9.26 -3.10
N ASP A 68 12.50 -8.82 -2.28
CA ASP A 68 13.58 -9.65 -1.77
C ASP A 68 13.38 -9.86 -0.26
N LEU A 69 13.19 -11.12 0.13
CA LEU A 69 13.17 -11.55 1.52
C LEU A 69 14.60 -11.90 1.99
N PRO A 70 14.91 -11.73 3.28
CA PRO A 70 16.21 -12.14 3.82
C PRO A 70 16.37 -13.66 3.70
N GLY A 71 17.60 -14.12 3.48
CA GLY A 71 17.91 -15.51 3.11
C GLY A 71 17.90 -16.55 4.24
N ASP A 72 16.92 -16.51 5.13
CA ASP A 72 16.72 -17.58 6.12
C ASP A 72 15.83 -18.72 5.59
N ALA A 73 15.81 -19.85 6.30
CA ALA A 73 14.99 -21.01 5.92
C ALA A 73 13.48 -20.72 6.01
N GLU A 74 13.10 -19.70 6.78
CA GLU A 74 11.71 -19.27 6.96
C GLU A 74 11.21 -18.44 5.77
N ALA A 75 12.07 -17.60 5.18
CA ALA A 75 11.78 -16.81 4.00
C ALA A 75 11.52 -17.67 2.75
N GLN A 76 12.10 -18.87 2.66
CA GLN A 76 11.83 -19.80 1.56
C GLN A 76 10.39 -20.36 1.61
N ASN A 77 9.78 -20.42 2.80
CA ASN A 77 8.41 -20.88 3.00
C ASN A 77 7.42 -19.72 3.16
N ALA A 78 7.87 -18.47 3.01
CA ALA A 78 7.02 -17.31 3.17
C ALA A 78 6.06 -17.14 1.99
N SER A 79 4.78 -16.91 2.27
CA SER A 79 3.79 -16.54 1.27
C SER A 79 3.64 -15.03 1.20
N VAL A 80 3.73 -14.45 0.00
CA VAL A 80 3.54 -13.02 -0.23
C VAL A 80 2.20 -12.79 -0.95
N LYS A 81 1.35 -11.94 -0.39
CA LYS A 81 0.16 -11.40 -1.06
C LYS A 81 0.43 -9.95 -1.45
N LEU A 82 0.29 -9.63 -2.72
CA LEU A 82 0.49 -8.29 -3.25
C LEU A 82 -0.75 -7.86 -4.04
N HIS A 83 -1.15 -6.60 -3.87
CA HIS A 83 -2.26 -6.01 -4.62
C HIS A 83 -1.84 -4.68 -5.24
N VAL A 84 -2.32 -4.40 -6.44
CA VAL A 84 -2.16 -3.13 -7.15
C VAL A 84 -3.55 -2.56 -7.36
N ASN A 85 -3.83 -1.37 -6.79
CA ASN A 85 -5.16 -0.74 -6.82
C ASN A 85 -6.31 -1.64 -6.32
N GLY A 86 -6.01 -2.61 -5.46
CA GLY A 86 -6.98 -3.58 -4.93
C GLY A 86 -7.03 -4.91 -5.69
N ASP A 87 -6.43 -4.99 -6.88
CA ASP A 87 -6.38 -6.22 -7.67
C ASP A 87 -5.16 -7.06 -7.27
N ALA A 88 -5.37 -8.36 -7.07
CA ALA A 88 -4.31 -9.28 -6.68
C ALA A 88 -3.28 -9.48 -7.79
N VAL A 89 -2.00 -9.36 -7.45
CA VAL A 89 -0.88 -9.62 -8.36
C VAL A 89 -0.37 -11.04 -8.16
N ALA A 90 -0.30 -11.80 -9.25
CA ALA A 90 0.36 -13.10 -9.24
C ALA A 90 1.87 -12.92 -9.05
N MET A 91 2.39 -13.42 -7.93
CA MET A 91 3.82 -13.39 -7.59
C MET A 91 4.46 -14.74 -7.91
N GLN A 92 5.58 -14.72 -8.63
CA GLN A 92 6.43 -15.88 -8.87
C GLN A 92 7.61 -15.85 -7.92
N GLN A 93 7.84 -16.95 -7.20
CA GLN A 93 8.95 -17.09 -6.27
C GLN A 93 10.15 -17.76 -6.96
N SER A 94 11.34 -17.22 -6.71
CA SER A 94 12.63 -17.79 -7.08
C SER A 94 13.58 -17.66 -5.88
N GLY A 95 13.66 -18.72 -5.08
CA GLY A 95 14.36 -18.69 -3.79
C GLY A 95 13.71 -17.70 -2.83
N THR A 96 14.46 -16.65 -2.46
CA THR A 96 14.00 -15.59 -1.55
C THR A 96 13.48 -14.35 -2.29
N ARG A 97 13.51 -14.37 -3.64
CA ARG A 97 13.03 -13.29 -4.49
C ARG A 97 11.64 -13.61 -5.02
N PHE A 98 10.76 -12.61 -4.99
CA PHE A 98 9.44 -12.66 -5.61
C PHE A 98 9.37 -11.61 -6.71
N ILE A 99 8.83 -12.02 -7.86
CA ILE A 99 8.65 -11.13 -9.00
C ILE A 99 7.18 -11.18 -9.41
N GLY A 100 6.58 -10.03 -9.62
CA GLY A 100 5.19 -9.90 -10.06
C GLY A 100 5.03 -8.80 -11.08
N ARG A 101 3.90 -8.82 -11.78
CA ARG A 101 3.52 -7.80 -12.76
C ARG A 101 2.06 -7.44 -12.59
N GLY A 102 1.78 -6.15 -12.47
CA GLY A 102 0.43 -5.59 -12.48
C GLY A 102 0.24 -4.69 -13.70
N LEU A 103 -0.98 -4.65 -14.23
CA LEU A 103 -1.36 -3.70 -15.28
C LEU A 103 -2.32 -2.68 -14.68
N VAL A 104 -2.04 -1.41 -14.93
CA VAL A 104 -2.87 -0.30 -14.47
C VAL A 104 -3.26 0.54 -15.69
N PRO A 105 -4.54 0.93 -15.87
CA PRO A 105 -4.90 1.84 -16.95
C PRO A 105 -4.08 3.14 -16.87
N ALA A 106 -3.48 3.57 -17.98
CA ALA A 106 -2.62 4.77 -17.97
C ALA A 106 -3.37 6.04 -17.52
N ALA A 107 -4.68 6.06 -17.74
CA ALA A 107 -5.57 7.11 -17.26
C ALA A 107 -5.53 7.26 -15.72
N GLU A 108 -5.27 6.20 -14.95
CA GLU A 108 -5.18 6.27 -13.49
C GLU A 108 -3.94 7.06 -13.04
N HIS A 109 -2.78 6.92 -13.70
CA HIS A 109 -1.60 7.72 -13.39
C HIS A 109 -1.71 9.15 -13.91
N GLN A 110 -2.47 9.37 -14.98
CA GLN A 110 -2.66 10.70 -15.57
C GLN A 110 -3.78 11.51 -14.90
N ARG A 111 -4.53 10.93 -13.96
CA ARG A 111 -5.60 11.62 -13.25
C ARG A 111 -5.07 12.83 -12.49
N LEU A 112 -5.72 13.98 -12.68
CA LEU A 112 -5.41 15.17 -11.92
C LEU A 112 -6.01 15.03 -10.52
N HIS A 113 -5.15 14.84 -9.52
CA HIS A 113 -5.58 14.65 -8.13
C HIS A 113 -6.06 15.95 -7.49
N SER A 114 -5.52 17.09 -7.93
CA SER A 114 -6.00 18.41 -7.55
C SER A 114 -5.49 19.46 -8.55
N PRO A 115 -6.02 20.69 -8.52
CA PRO A 115 -5.45 21.80 -9.28
C PRO A 115 -3.97 22.09 -8.96
N TRP A 116 -3.48 21.62 -7.81
CA TRP A 116 -2.13 21.86 -7.31
C TRP A 116 -1.18 20.68 -7.52
N ARG A 117 -1.70 19.54 -7.99
CA ARG A 117 -0.93 18.31 -8.16
C ARG A 117 -1.38 17.58 -9.43
N GLY A 118 -0.45 17.48 -10.38
CA GLY A 118 -0.63 16.72 -11.62
C GLY A 118 -0.80 15.21 -11.38
N GLY A 119 -0.78 14.46 -12.48
CA GLY A 119 -0.71 13.00 -12.43
C GLY A 119 0.51 12.49 -11.64
N TYR A 120 0.47 11.21 -11.28
CA TYR A 120 1.56 10.51 -10.60
C TYR A 120 2.73 10.18 -11.53
#